data_AF-A0AAJ1BB79-F1
#
_entry.id   AF-A0AAJ1BB79-F1
#
_cell.length_a   1.000
_cell.length_b   1.000
_cell.length_c   1.000
_cell.angle_alpha   90.00
_cell.angle_beta   90.00
_cell.angle_gamma   90.00
#
_symmetry.space_group_name_H-M   'P 1'
#
loop_
_entity.id
_entity.type
_entity.pdbx_description
1 polymer ?
#
loop_
_entity_poly.entity_id
_entity_poly.type
_entity_poly.pdbx_seq_one_letter_code
_entity_poly.pdbx_strand_id
1 'polypeptide(L)'
;MINKVPEIVAGITRGDADTWERARVLLTDYYCQRDNPRITLFSLTSKFPPSFPLQPQLESNSWEGACNLRDCDLLALANLDLQVDSKGLDQLFASEPLPELMSQIPADTELVDIADQVLETETGPLAQIWTALTKDPLVLKPKAAAALLARLRPVALPLFTKDDRRPWGEISDYVQFCQDLHGLLLAERGRLAHQLYYLRESLELPEWVSQIQLLQALVFAEYQEQRAAEKERLRQEKAARRQEKAEEKLRKKLAKRTKKQRKKIAKQQDARSKAQKLAEEKAEQAQREEDESSGQERQGVKAGSDPRHLGSEEPADLGNSRAARNRRGRHVRGEDDDDGFISTDPVSLPR
;
A
#
# COMPACT_ATOMS: atom_id res chain seq x y z
N MET A 1 3.78 5.66 -27.03
CA MET A 1 5.10 5.03 -27.05
C MET A 1 5.26 4.26 -25.75
N ILE A 2 5.37 2.93 -25.83
CA ILE A 2 5.79 2.11 -24.70
C ILE A 2 7.27 2.41 -24.44
N ASN A 3 7.53 3.09 -23.33
CA ASN A 3 8.88 3.50 -22.96
C ASN A 3 9.59 2.40 -22.14
N LYS A 4 8.85 1.42 -21.63
CA LYS A 4 9.37 0.30 -20.86
C LYS A 4 8.53 -0.94 -21.08
N VAL A 5 9.18 -2.05 -21.43
CA VAL A 5 8.55 -3.37 -21.44
C VAL A 5 8.76 -3.99 -20.05
N PRO A 6 7.70 -4.48 -19.37
CA PRO A 6 7.83 -5.18 -18.09
C PRO A 6 8.74 -6.41 -18.21
N GLU A 7 9.52 -6.72 -17.16
CA GLU A 7 10.51 -7.80 -17.23
C GLU A 7 9.86 -9.17 -17.46
N ILE A 8 8.69 -9.43 -16.88
CA ILE A 8 7.94 -10.67 -17.14
C ILE A 8 7.60 -10.82 -18.63
N VAL A 9 7.26 -9.73 -19.31
CA VAL A 9 6.93 -9.74 -20.74
C VAL A 9 8.20 -9.99 -21.55
N ALA A 10 9.28 -9.27 -21.25
CA ALA A 10 10.56 -9.44 -21.94
C ALA A 10 11.13 -10.86 -21.77
N GLY A 11 11.07 -11.44 -20.57
CA GLY A 11 11.57 -12.78 -20.31
C GLY A 11 10.72 -13.88 -20.95
N ILE A 12 9.39 -13.72 -21.02
CA ILE A 12 8.53 -14.62 -21.79
C ILE A 12 8.87 -14.55 -23.28
N THR A 13 9.02 -13.34 -23.83
CA THR A 13 9.42 -13.17 -25.24
C THR A 13 10.75 -13.86 -25.51
N ARG A 14 11.74 -13.76 -24.59
CA ARG A 14 13.02 -14.46 -24.71
C ARG A 14 12.94 -15.98 -24.53
N GLY A 15 11.85 -16.50 -23.96
CA GLY A 15 11.67 -17.91 -23.65
C GLY A 15 12.42 -18.36 -22.39
N ASP A 16 12.61 -17.45 -21.43
CA ASP A 16 13.30 -17.73 -20.18
C ASP A 16 12.43 -18.68 -19.32
N ALA A 17 12.95 -19.86 -18.97
CA ALA A 17 12.19 -20.90 -18.27
C ALA A 17 11.65 -20.43 -16.91
N ASP A 18 12.47 -19.71 -16.13
CA ASP A 18 12.07 -19.18 -14.83
C ASP A 18 10.94 -18.15 -14.95
N THR A 19 11.01 -17.29 -15.97
CA THR A 19 9.99 -16.28 -16.26
C THR A 19 8.69 -16.94 -16.71
N TRP A 20 8.78 -17.98 -17.54
CA TRP A 20 7.62 -18.74 -18.01
C TRP A 20 6.91 -19.45 -16.85
N GLU A 21 7.67 -20.11 -15.97
CA GLU A 21 7.10 -20.77 -14.79
C GLU A 21 6.48 -19.74 -13.82
N ARG A 22 7.15 -18.60 -13.61
CA ARG A 22 6.58 -17.51 -12.81
C ARG A 22 5.28 -16.98 -13.42
N ALA A 23 5.22 -16.82 -14.75
CA ALA A 23 4.02 -16.38 -15.44
C ALA A 23 2.87 -17.37 -15.24
N ARG A 24 3.16 -18.67 -15.32
CA ARG A 24 2.20 -19.75 -15.05
C ARG A 24 1.63 -19.65 -13.64
N VAL A 25 2.49 -19.48 -12.62
CA VAL A 25 2.06 -19.32 -11.22
C VAL A 25 1.18 -18.07 -11.04
N LEU A 26 1.65 -16.92 -11.54
CA LEU A 26 0.90 -15.66 -11.45
C LEU A 26 -0.49 -15.74 -12.09
N LEU A 27 -0.57 -16.34 -13.29
CA LEU A 27 -1.83 -16.51 -14.01
C LEU A 27 -2.74 -17.55 -13.35
N THR A 28 -2.17 -18.61 -12.78
CA THR A 28 -2.93 -19.59 -11.98
C THR A 28 -3.53 -18.91 -10.75
N ASP A 29 -2.75 -18.11 -10.03
CA ASP A 29 -3.24 -17.34 -8.88
C ASP A 29 -4.31 -16.31 -9.28
N TYR A 30 -4.16 -15.72 -10.47
CA TYR A 30 -5.10 -14.75 -10.99
C TYR A 30 -6.43 -15.38 -11.43
N TYR A 31 -6.40 -16.47 -12.19
CA TYR A 31 -7.57 -17.07 -12.85
C TYR A 31 -8.14 -18.32 -12.15
N CYS A 32 -7.33 -19.09 -11.44
CA CYS A 32 -7.69 -20.43 -10.95
C CYS A 32 -7.95 -20.50 -9.44
N GLN A 33 -7.89 -19.38 -8.71
CA GLN A 33 -8.23 -19.35 -7.28
C GLN A 33 -9.74 -19.51 -7.05
N ARG A 34 -10.11 -20.53 -6.27
CA ARG A 34 -11.48 -20.97 -5.95
C ARG A 34 -12.36 -19.88 -5.30
N ASP A 35 -11.74 -18.86 -4.69
CA ASP A 35 -12.40 -17.79 -3.92
C ASP A 35 -11.98 -16.37 -4.34
N ASN A 36 -11.38 -16.19 -5.53
CA ASN A 36 -10.91 -14.87 -5.95
C ASN A 36 -11.97 -14.16 -6.82
N PRO A 37 -12.62 -13.07 -6.34
CA PRO A 37 -13.59 -12.30 -7.12
C PRO A 37 -12.94 -11.47 -8.26
N ARG A 38 -11.68 -11.78 -8.61
CA ARG A 38 -10.84 -11.08 -9.58
C ARG A 38 -10.65 -11.78 -10.92
N ILE A 39 -11.64 -12.58 -11.29
CA ILE A 39 -12.38 -12.38 -12.54
C ILE A 39 -12.69 -10.86 -12.67
N THR A 40 -11.71 -9.97 -12.87
CA THR A 40 -11.87 -8.50 -12.77
C THR A 40 -11.59 -7.77 -14.06
N LEU A 41 -10.90 -8.34 -15.04
CA LEU A 41 -11.21 -7.93 -16.41
C LEU A 41 -12.62 -8.39 -16.79
N PHE A 42 -13.00 -9.58 -16.34
CA PHE A 42 -14.32 -10.14 -16.55
C PHE A 42 -15.38 -9.63 -15.57
N SER A 43 -15.09 -9.04 -14.39
CA SER A 43 -16.10 -8.33 -13.55
C SER A 43 -16.16 -6.82 -13.73
N LEU A 44 -15.13 -6.23 -14.33
CA LEU A 44 -15.22 -4.88 -14.88
C LEU A 44 -15.92 -4.87 -16.25
N THR A 45 -16.17 -6.05 -16.84
CA THR A 45 -16.96 -6.23 -18.07
C THR A 45 -18.16 -7.19 -17.92
N SER A 46 -18.33 -7.87 -16.78
CA SER A 46 -19.35 -8.91 -16.64
C SER A 46 -19.60 -9.30 -15.17
N LYS A 47 -20.83 -9.07 -14.69
CA LYS A 47 -21.40 -9.99 -13.69
C LYS A 47 -22.05 -11.21 -14.36
N PHE A 48 -21.76 -11.44 -15.65
CA PHE A 48 -22.57 -12.24 -16.54
C PHE A 48 -21.71 -12.86 -17.63
N PRO A 49 -21.64 -14.20 -17.77
CA PRO A 49 -21.03 -14.81 -18.95
C PRO A 49 -21.64 -14.26 -20.26
N PRO A 50 -20.93 -14.33 -21.39
CA PRO A 50 -21.49 -13.98 -22.71
C PRO A 50 -22.77 -14.76 -23.04
N SER A 51 -23.03 -15.85 -22.31
CA SER A 51 -24.22 -16.68 -22.34
C SER A 51 -25.28 -16.35 -21.25
N PHE A 52 -25.10 -15.32 -20.43
CA PHE A 52 -26.09 -14.99 -19.39
C PHE A 52 -27.21 -14.13 -19.97
N PRO A 53 -28.47 -14.60 -19.94
CA PRO A 53 -29.58 -13.87 -20.49
C PRO A 53 -30.10 -12.89 -19.43
N LEU A 54 -29.77 -11.61 -19.56
CA LEU A 54 -30.65 -10.57 -19.03
C LEU A 54 -31.65 -10.20 -20.12
N GLN A 55 -32.65 -11.08 -20.23
CA GLN A 55 -33.78 -11.06 -21.16
C GLN A 55 -33.44 -11.24 -22.66
N PRO A 56 -34.13 -12.17 -23.36
CA PRO A 56 -34.16 -12.13 -24.81
C PRO A 56 -34.94 -10.88 -25.20
N GLN A 57 -34.30 -9.96 -25.94
CA GLN A 57 -35.12 -9.08 -26.77
C GLN A 57 -35.80 -10.00 -27.79
N LEU A 58 -37.10 -10.21 -27.57
CA LEU A 58 -37.95 -10.81 -28.56
C LEU A 58 -37.74 -10.04 -29.86
N GLU A 59 -37.25 -10.78 -30.86
CA GLU A 59 -37.58 -10.61 -32.26
C GLU A 59 -37.74 -9.16 -32.74
N SER A 60 -36.63 -8.53 -33.12
CA SER A 60 -36.52 -7.94 -34.46
C SER A 60 -35.12 -7.42 -34.74
N ASN A 61 -34.57 -7.96 -35.82
CA ASN A 61 -33.60 -7.34 -36.73
C ASN A 61 -32.12 -7.36 -36.33
N SER A 62 -31.44 -8.34 -36.93
CA SER A 62 -30.04 -8.29 -37.39
C SER A 62 -29.00 -7.80 -36.38
N TRP A 63 -28.21 -8.75 -35.88
CA TRP A 63 -26.88 -8.48 -35.30
C TRP A 63 -25.93 -7.73 -36.26
N GLU A 64 -26.32 -7.52 -37.51
CA GLU A 64 -25.60 -6.75 -38.53
C GLU A 64 -25.90 -5.22 -38.51
N GLY A 65 -26.84 -4.74 -37.67
CA GLY A 65 -27.44 -3.41 -37.90
C GLY A 65 -27.19 -2.29 -36.89
N ALA A 66 -26.82 -2.55 -35.64
CA ALA A 66 -26.69 -1.46 -34.66
C ALA A 66 -25.68 -1.80 -33.56
N CYS A 67 -24.69 -0.93 -33.37
CA CYS A 67 -23.79 -0.96 -32.22
C CYS A 67 -24.49 -0.49 -30.94
N ASN A 68 -25.74 -0.92 -30.69
CA ASN A 68 -26.45 -0.52 -29.49
C ASN A 68 -25.73 -1.07 -28.25
N LEU A 69 -25.42 -0.19 -27.31
CA LEU A 69 -24.84 -0.60 -26.04
C LEU A 69 -25.85 -1.45 -25.29
N ARG A 70 -25.41 -2.60 -24.79
CA ARG A 70 -26.28 -3.45 -23.97
C ARG A 70 -26.30 -2.89 -22.56
N ASP A 71 -27.38 -3.16 -21.83
CA ASP A 71 -27.47 -2.79 -20.41
C ASP A 71 -26.31 -3.34 -19.57
N CYS A 72 -25.78 -4.51 -19.95
CA CYS A 72 -24.61 -5.10 -19.30
C CYS A 72 -23.32 -4.29 -19.52
N ASP A 73 -23.21 -3.56 -20.64
CA ASP A 73 -22.07 -2.71 -20.96
C ASP A 73 -22.12 -1.42 -20.10
N LEU A 74 -23.31 -0.85 -19.90
CA LEU A 74 -23.51 0.29 -19.01
C LEU A 74 -23.28 -0.08 -17.52
N LEU A 75 -23.77 -1.25 -17.09
CA LEU A 75 -23.53 -1.77 -15.74
C LEU A 75 -22.05 -2.03 -15.47
N ALA A 76 -21.31 -2.51 -16.47
CA ALA A 76 -19.86 -2.71 -16.40
C ALA A 76 -19.11 -1.39 -16.17
N LEU A 77 -19.46 -0.34 -16.92
CA LEU A 77 -18.92 1.00 -16.71
C LEU A 77 -19.28 1.56 -15.32
N ALA A 78 -20.51 1.34 -14.86
CA ALA A 78 -20.92 1.76 -13.52
C ALA A 78 -20.11 1.04 -12.42
N ASN A 79 -19.80 -0.24 -12.57
CA ASN A 79 -18.93 -0.99 -11.64
C ASN A 79 -17.48 -0.47 -11.62
N LEU A 80 -17.06 0.28 -12.63
CA LEU A 80 -15.77 0.97 -12.70
C LEU A 80 -15.79 2.38 -12.06
N ASP A 81 -16.91 2.74 -11.44
CA ASP A 81 -17.26 4.08 -10.99
C ASP A 81 -17.21 5.12 -12.13
N LEU A 82 -17.56 4.69 -13.35
CA LEU A 82 -17.61 5.55 -14.53
C LEU A 82 -19.08 5.87 -14.84
N GLN A 83 -19.48 7.09 -14.48
CA GLN A 83 -20.78 7.62 -14.87
C GLN A 83 -20.73 8.06 -16.32
N VAL A 84 -21.64 7.52 -17.13
CA VAL A 84 -21.75 7.86 -18.55
C VAL A 84 -23.21 8.16 -18.88
N ASP A 85 -23.43 9.17 -19.73
CA ASP A 85 -24.76 9.48 -20.27
C ASP A 85 -25.16 8.41 -21.30
N SER A 86 -25.99 7.47 -20.87
CA SER A 86 -26.41 6.34 -21.71
C SER A 86 -27.15 6.81 -22.96
N LYS A 87 -28.00 7.83 -22.86
CA LYS A 87 -28.77 8.33 -24.02
C LYS A 87 -27.87 9.00 -25.05
N GLY A 88 -26.89 9.78 -24.60
CA GLY A 88 -25.90 10.38 -25.49
C GLY A 88 -25.07 9.33 -26.21
N LEU A 89 -24.64 8.29 -25.47
CA LEU A 89 -23.91 7.17 -26.07
C LEU A 89 -24.75 6.38 -27.07
N ASP A 90 -25.98 6.02 -26.75
CA ASP A 90 -26.86 5.26 -27.64
C ASP A 90 -27.11 6.03 -28.95
N GLN A 91 -27.32 7.35 -28.86
CA GLN A 91 -27.45 8.20 -30.05
C GLN A 91 -26.19 8.19 -30.90
N LEU A 92 -25.03 8.27 -30.25
CA LEU A 92 -23.73 8.30 -30.93
C LEU A 92 -23.45 6.96 -31.66
N PHE A 93 -23.80 5.82 -31.06
CA PHE A 93 -23.70 4.51 -31.69
C PHE A 93 -24.87 4.16 -32.63
N ALA A 94 -25.90 5.01 -32.71
CA ALA A 94 -26.97 4.89 -33.70
C ALA A 94 -26.69 5.76 -34.95
N SER A 95 -25.75 6.70 -34.86
CA SER A 95 -25.39 7.61 -35.96
C SER A 95 -24.02 7.30 -36.54
N GLU A 96 -23.90 7.33 -37.87
CA GLU A 96 -22.60 7.35 -38.56
C GLU A 96 -21.71 8.51 -38.06
N PRO A 97 -20.37 8.33 -38.04
CA PRO A 97 -19.62 7.22 -38.63
C PRO A 97 -19.29 6.08 -37.65
N LEU A 98 -19.72 6.14 -36.39
CA LEU A 98 -19.21 5.25 -35.35
C LEU A 98 -19.53 3.76 -35.54
N PRO A 99 -20.75 3.36 -35.94
CA PRO A 99 -21.04 1.96 -36.24
C PRO A 99 -20.16 1.40 -37.37
N GLU A 100 -19.92 2.20 -38.41
CA GLU A 100 -19.06 1.83 -39.53
C GLU A 100 -17.59 1.72 -39.15
N LEU A 101 -17.11 2.58 -38.25
CA LEU A 101 -15.74 2.49 -37.74
C LEU A 101 -15.59 1.28 -36.80
N MET A 102 -16.61 1.02 -35.97
CA MET A 102 -16.60 -0.14 -35.07
C MET A 102 -16.67 -1.47 -35.82
N SER A 103 -17.37 -1.54 -36.96
CA SER A 103 -17.42 -2.76 -37.79
C SER A 103 -16.07 -3.10 -38.44
N GLN A 104 -15.21 -2.09 -38.64
CA GLN A 104 -13.83 -2.28 -39.13
C GLN A 104 -12.90 -2.89 -38.08
N ILE A 105 -13.31 -2.94 -36.81
CA ILE A 105 -12.62 -3.67 -35.75
C ILE A 105 -13.47 -4.92 -35.45
N PRO A 106 -13.10 -6.12 -35.93
CA PRO A 106 -13.91 -7.30 -35.64
C PRO A 106 -13.95 -7.62 -34.14
N ALA A 107 -15.07 -8.16 -33.66
CA ALA A 107 -15.26 -8.43 -32.23
C ALA A 107 -14.39 -9.58 -31.71
N ASP A 108 -14.12 -10.57 -32.57
CA ASP A 108 -13.49 -11.85 -32.21
C ASP A 108 -12.04 -11.97 -32.73
N THR A 109 -11.45 -10.86 -33.21
CA THR A 109 -10.08 -10.83 -33.71
C THR A 109 -9.11 -10.41 -32.61
N GLU A 110 -8.03 -11.18 -32.43
CA GLU A 110 -6.96 -10.83 -31.50
C GLU A 110 -6.19 -9.62 -31.97
N LEU A 111 -5.64 -8.83 -31.03
CA LEU A 111 -4.88 -7.62 -31.35
C LEU A 111 -3.78 -7.88 -32.38
N VAL A 112 -3.10 -9.03 -32.29
CA VAL A 112 -2.00 -9.42 -33.19
C VAL A 112 -2.44 -9.65 -34.65
N ASP A 113 -3.73 -9.93 -34.87
CA ASP A 113 -4.31 -10.21 -36.19
C ASP A 113 -5.04 -8.99 -36.78
N ILE A 114 -5.06 -7.86 -36.06
CA ILE A 114 -5.69 -6.63 -36.54
C ILE A 114 -4.81 -6.00 -37.61
N ALA A 115 -5.44 -5.59 -38.72
CA ALA A 115 -4.73 -4.89 -39.80
C ALA A 115 -4.14 -3.56 -39.30
N ASP A 116 -2.88 -3.27 -39.64
CA ASP A 116 -2.17 -2.05 -39.20
C ASP A 116 -2.96 -0.75 -39.42
N GLN A 117 -3.68 -0.66 -40.54
CA GLN A 117 -4.53 0.49 -40.90
C GLN A 117 -5.60 0.82 -39.83
N VAL A 118 -6.05 -0.18 -39.06
CA VAL A 118 -7.05 0.00 -37.99
C VAL A 118 -6.46 0.80 -36.82
N LEU A 119 -5.16 0.61 -36.56
CA LEU A 119 -4.42 1.15 -35.42
C LEU A 119 -3.59 2.39 -35.77
N GLU A 120 -3.67 2.89 -37.00
CA GLU A 120 -3.05 4.16 -37.39
C GLU A 120 -3.51 5.30 -36.49
N THR A 121 -2.55 6.02 -35.91
CA THR A 121 -2.79 6.96 -34.80
C THR A 121 -3.50 8.24 -35.19
N GLU A 122 -3.43 8.64 -36.46
CA GLU A 122 -4.06 9.86 -36.95
C GLU A 122 -5.34 9.58 -37.75
N THR A 123 -5.32 8.54 -38.58
CA THR A 123 -6.34 8.25 -39.60
C THR A 123 -7.09 6.95 -39.35
N GLY A 124 -6.58 6.08 -38.50
CA GLY A 124 -7.13 4.75 -38.30
C GLY A 124 -8.53 4.79 -37.65
N PRO A 125 -9.38 3.79 -37.94
CA PRO A 125 -10.66 3.58 -37.27
C PRO A 125 -10.61 3.77 -35.75
N LEU A 126 -9.62 3.20 -35.07
CA LEU A 126 -9.48 3.34 -33.62
C LEU A 126 -9.25 4.80 -33.19
N ALA A 127 -8.45 5.56 -33.93
CA ALA A 127 -8.18 6.97 -33.66
C ALA A 127 -9.43 7.85 -33.85
N GLN A 128 -10.21 7.55 -34.90
CA GLN A 128 -11.47 8.25 -35.18
C GLN A 128 -12.52 7.94 -34.11
N ILE A 129 -12.67 6.66 -33.73
CA ILE A 129 -13.57 6.26 -32.64
C ILE A 129 -13.14 6.93 -31.33
N TRP A 130 -11.84 6.88 -30.99
CA TRP A 130 -11.31 7.49 -29.78
C TRP A 130 -11.60 8.99 -29.74
N THR A 131 -11.42 9.68 -30.86
CA THR A 131 -11.74 11.10 -31.01
C THR A 131 -13.22 11.37 -30.79
N ALA A 132 -14.11 10.59 -31.40
CA ALA A 132 -15.55 10.75 -31.25
C ALA A 132 -16.06 10.46 -29.82
N LEU A 133 -15.37 9.57 -29.09
CA LEU A 133 -15.70 9.27 -27.70
C LEU A 133 -15.16 10.29 -26.69
N THR A 134 -14.08 11.01 -27.01
CA THR A 134 -13.38 11.89 -26.05
C THR A 134 -13.51 13.38 -26.37
N LYS A 135 -13.93 13.73 -27.58
CA LYS A 135 -14.21 15.11 -28.01
C LYS A 135 -15.72 15.29 -28.24
N ASP A 136 -16.13 16.55 -28.27
CA ASP A 136 -17.52 16.99 -28.47
C ASP A 136 -18.21 16.23 -29.62
N PRO A 137 -19.45 15.68 -29.46
CA PRO A 137 -20.44 15.95 -28.41
C PRO A 137 -20.27 15.17 -27.09
N LEU A 138 -19.40 14.14 -27.06
CA LEU A 138 -19.22 13.28 -25.89
C LEU A 138 -17.85 13.52 -25.28
N VAL A 139 -17.84 14.26 -24.17
CA VAL A 139 -16.63 14.52 -23.38
C VAL A 139 -16.41 13.38 -22.40
N LEU A 140 -16.35 12.12 -22.89
CA LEU A 140 -15.99 11.03 -21.99
C LEU A 140 -14.56 11.23 -21.51
N LYS A 141 -14.36 11.02 -20.21
CA LYS A 141 -13.00 10.94 -19.68
C LYS A 141 -12.27 9.77 -20.38
N PRO A 142 -10.98 9.91 -20.71
CA PRO A 142 -10.20 8.86 -21.38
C PRO A 142 -10.30 7.47 -20.73
N LYS A 143 -10.46 7.41 -19.40
CA LYS A 143 -10.68 6.14 -18.67
C LYS A 143 -12.00 5.46 -19.07
N ALA A 144 -13.08 6.23 -19.24
CA ALA A 144 -14.39 5.72 -19.65
C ALA A 144 -14.40 5.30 -21.12
N ALA A 145 -13.79 6.08 -22.01
CA ALA A 145 -13.64 5.70 -23.41
C ALA A 145 -12.85 4.38 -23.57
N ALA A 146 -11.71 4.23 -22.87
CA ALA A 146 -10.93 2.99 -22.92
C ALA A 146 -11.69 1.78 -22.36
N ALA A 147 -12.42 1.95 -21.24
CA ALA A 147 -13.25 0.91 -20.66
C ALA A 147 -14.37 0.45 -21.61
N LEU A 148 -15.01 1.40 -22.28
CA LEU A 148 -16.05 1.13 -23.27
C LEU A 148 -15.49 0.36 -24.46
N LEU A 149 -14.36 0.81 -25.01
CA LEU A 149 -13.71 0.14 -26.13
C LEU A 149 -13.25 -1.28 -25.80
N ALA A 150 -12.60 -1.47 -24.65
CA ALA A 150 -12.20 -2.79 -24.18
C ALA A 150 -13.41 -3.70 -23.88
N ARG A 151 -14.56 -3.12 -23.51
CA ARG A 151 -15.79 -3.88 -23.33
C ARG A 151 -16.39 -4.35 -24.66
N LEU A 152 -16.41 -3.46 -25.65
CA LEU A 152 -16.95 -3.73 -26.99
C LEU A 152 -16.04 -4.64 -27.82
N ARG A 153 -14.73 -4.58 -27.58
CA ARG A 153 -13.69 -5.35 -28.30
C ARG A 153 -12.71 -5.99 -27.33
N PRO A 154 -13.14 -6.93 -26.47
CA PRO A 154 -12.34 -7.49 -25.39
C PRO A 154 -11.17 -8.35 -25.86
N VAL A 155 -11.25 -8.87 -27.08
CA VAL A 155 -10.22 -9.72 -27.70
C VAL A 155 -9.07 -8.88 -28.28
N ALA A 156 -9.39 -7.66 -28.70
CA ALA A 156 -8.51 -6.73 -29.39
C ALA A 156 -7.96 -5.62 -28.49
N LEU A 157 -8.84 -4.99 -27.71
CA LEU A 157 -8.59 -3.71 -27.08
C LEU A 157 -8.40 -3.88 -25.56
N PRO A 158 -7.29 -3.38 -25.01
CA PRO A 158 -6.99 -3.59 -23.60
C PRO A 158 -7.62 -2.56 -22.66
N LEU A 159 -7.85 -2.95 -21.41
CA LEU A 159 -8.36 -2.05 -20.36
C LEU A 159 -7.29 -1.69 -19.34
N PHE A 160 -6.31 -0.85 -19.68
CA PHE A 160 -5.29 -0.49 -18.70
C PHE A 160 -5.75 0.61 -17.74
N THR A 161 -5.96 0.24 -16.46
CA THR A 161 -6.14 1.20 -15.36
C THR A 161 -4.82 1.92 -15.05
N LYS A 162 -4.86 2.99 -14.25
CA LYS A 162 -3.65 3.73 -13.86
C LYS A 162 -2.59 2.83 -13.23
N ASP A 163 -3.00 1.84 -12.44
CA ASP A 163 -2.07 0.90 -11.81
C ASP A 163 -1.49 -0.08 -12.84
N ASP A 164 -2.28 -0.53 -13.81
CA ASP A 164 -1.83 -1.43 -14.88
C ASP A 164 -0.90 -0.75 -15.89
N ARG A 165 -0.99 0.58 -16.03
CA ARG A 165 -0.11 1.38 -16.92
C ARG A 165 1.29 1.57 -16.35
N ARG A 166 1.43 1.64 -15.02
CA ARG A 166 2.72 1.97 -14.37
C ARG A 166 3.89 1.07 -14.80
N PRO A 167 3.73 -0.26 -14.92
CA PRO A 167 4.82 -1.12 -15.38
C PRO A 167 5.33 -0.80 -16.79
N TRP A 168 4.45 -0.29 -17.66
CA TRP A 168 4.75 0.09 -19.05
C TRP A 168 5.38 1.48 -19.19
N GLY A 169 5.44 2.24 -18.08
CA GLY A 169 5.93 3.62 -18.04
C GLY A 169 4.80 4.65 -18.20
N GLU A 170 5.17 5.84 -18.67
CA GLU A 170 4.21 6.93 -18.90
C GLU A 170 3.46 6.72 -20.22
N ILE A 171 2.22 6.22 -20.12
CA ILE A 171 1.29 6.08 -21.25
C ILE A 171 0.37 7.31 -21.29
N SER A 172 0.66 8.22 -22.20
CA SER A 172 -0.12 9.45 -22.42
C SER A 172 -1.25 9.29 -23.44
N ASP A 173 -1.06 8.44 -24.45
CA ASP A 173 -2.00 8.24 -25.56
C ASP A 173 -2.42 6.76 -25.65
N TYR A 174 -3.73 6.51 -25.64
CA TYR A 174 -4.31 5.18 -25.70
C TYR A 174 -4.15 4.53 -27.08
N VAL A 175 -4.34 5.29 -28.17
CA VAL A 175 -4.29 4.75 -29.54
C VAL A 175 -2.86 4.36 -29.88
N GLN A 176 -1.91 5.27 -29.62
CA GLN A 176 -0.49 4.98 -29.78
C GLN A 176 -0.08 3.77 -28.96
N PHE A 177 -0.58 3.65 -27.74
CA PHE A 177 -0.26 2.51 -26.90
C PHE A 177 -0.83 1.18 -27.43
N CYS A 178 -2.03 1.17 -28.02
CA CYS A 178 -2.55 -0.01 -28.72
C CYS A 178 -1.67 -0.39 -29.92
N GLN A 179 -1.23 0.61 -30.70
CA GLN A 179 -0.30 0.40 -31.81
C GLN A 179 1.06 -0.14 -31.34
N ASP A 180 1.58 0.37 -30.22
CA ASP A 180 2.85 -0.10 -29.65
C ASP A 180 2.73 -1.55 -29.14
N LEU A 181 1.60 -1.91 -28.52
CA LEU A 181 1.33 -3.29 -28.10
C LEU A 181 1.19 -4.23 -29.30
N HIS A 182 0.53 -3.78 -30.36
CA HIS A 182 0.45 -4.52 -31.61
C HIS A 182 1.85 -4.80 -32.18
N GLY A 183 2.69 -3.77 -32.27
CA GLY A 183 4.08 -3.92 -32.69
C GLY A 183 4.89 -4.86 -31.80
N LEU A 184 4.65 -4.83 -30.47
CA LEU A 184 5.30 -5.74 -29.52
C LEU A 184 4.86 -7.20 -29.72
N LEU A 185 3.58 -7.44 -30.00
CA LEU A 185 3.06 -8.78 -30.26
C LEU A 185 3.61 -9.36 -31.56
N LEU A 186 3.72 -8.54 -32.61
CA LEU A 186 4.26 -8.93 -33.92
C LEU A 186 5.80 -9.04 -33.95
N ALA A 187 6.49 -8.40 -33.02
CA ALA A 187 7.94 -8.45 -32.92
C ALA A 187 8.46 -9.89 -32.87
N GLU A 188 9.69 -10.09 -33.36
CA GLU A 188 10.34 -11.42 -33.40
C GLU A 188 9.48 -12.51 -34.07
N ARG A 189 8.69 -12.14 -35.10
CA ARG A 189 7.77 -13.03 -35.83
C ARG A 189 6.64 -13.56 -34.95
N GLY A 190 6.02 -12.70 -34.14
CA GLY A 190 4.89 -13.11 -33.31
C GLY A 190 5.29 -13.88 -32.05
N ARG A 191 6.55 -13.76 -31.59
CA ARG A 191 7.07 -14.66 -30.54
C ARG A 191 6.31 -14.52 -29.23
N LEU A 192 6.05 -13.29 -28.81
CA LEU A 192 5.27 -13.02 -27.60
C LEU A 192 3.84 -13.58 -27.73
N ALA A 193 3.18 -13.32 -28.88
CA ALA A 193 1.85 -13.83 -29.16
C ALA A 193 1.79 -15.36 -29.05
N HIS A 194 2.73 -16.07 -29.67
CA HIS A 194 2.83 -17.53 -29.56
C HIS A 194 3.05 -18.01 -28.12
N GLN A 195 3.89 -17.32 -27.34
CA GLN A 195 4.13 -17.70 -25.95
C GLN A 195 2.89 -17.49 -25.07
N LEU A 196 2.14 -16.40 -25.29
CA LEU A 196 0.88 -16.15 -24.61
C LEU A 196 -0.18 -17.21 -24.96
N TYR A 197 -0.25 -17.61 -26.23
CA TYR A 197 -1.07 -18.73 -26.68
C TYR A 197 -0.72 -20.02 -25.93
N TYR A 198 0.56 -20.42 -25.90
CA TYR A 198 0.97 -21.63 -25.17
C TYR A 198 0.73 -21.55 -23.66
N LEU A 199 0.89 -20.37 -23.05
CA LEU A 199 0.54 -20.16 -21.65
C LEU A 199 -0.95 -20.40 -21.40
N ARG A 200 -1.83 -19.87 -22.26
CA ARG A 200 -3.28 -20.10 -22.19
C ARG A 200 -3.62 -21.59 -22.25
N GLU A 201 -3.09 -22.28 -23.25
CA GLU A 201 -3.32 -23.71 -23.47
C GLU A 201 -2.79 -24.54 -22.30
N SER A 202 -1.59 -24.21 -21.78
CA SER A 202 -0.99 -24.95 -20.66
C SER A 202 -1.75 -24.81 -19.33
N LEU A 203 -2.52 -23.73 -19.19
CA LEU A 203 -3.35 -23.46 -18.02
C LEU A 203 -4.80 -23.90 -18.23
N GLU A 204 -5.13 -24.49 -19.38
CA GLU A 204 -6.48 -24.90 -19.77
C GLU A 204 -7.50 -23.75 -19.62
N LEU A 205 -7.05 -22.52 -19.90
CA LEU A 205 -7.91 -21.35 -19.80
C LEU A 205 -8.92 -21.34 -20.96
N PRO A 206 -10.15 -20.83 -20.74
CA PRO A 206 -11.15 -20.79 -21.79
C PRO A 206 -10.72 -19.98 -23.02
N GLU A 207 -11.22 -20.35 -24.20
CA GLU A 207 -10.91 -19.69 -25.48
C GLU A 207 -11.25 -18.20 -25.52
N TRP A 208 -12.24 -17.76 -24.73
CA TRP A 208 -12.62 -16.34 -24.64
C TRP A 208 -11.54 -15.48 -23.97
N VAL A 209 -10.59 -16.09 -23.27
CA VAL A 209 -9.43 -15.39 -22.70
C VAL A 209 -8.45 -15.09 -23.84
N SER A 210 -8.42 -13.83 -24.25
CA SER A 210 -7.56 -13.36 -25.34
C SER A 210 -6.11 -13.17 -24.88
N GLN A 211 -5.18 -13.16 -25.83
CA GLN A 211 -3.77 -12.85 -25.57
C GLN A 211 -3.57 -11.52 -24.84
N ILE A 212 -4.34 -10.49 -25.21
CA ILE A 212 -4.23 -9.17 -24.60
C ILE A 212 -4.70 -9.16 -23.14
N GLN A 213 -5.74 -9.94 -22.83
CA GLN A 213 -6.22 -10.11 -21.46
C GLN A 213 -5.21 -10.88 -20.60
N LEU A 214 -4.58 -11.92 -21.14
CA LEU A 214 -3.50 -12.65 -20.47
C LEU A 214 -2.32 -11.73 -20.18
N LEU A 215 -1.90 -10.96 -21.18
CA LEU A 215 -0.80 -10.02 -21.05
C LEU A 215 -1.09 -8.97 -19.96
N GLN A 216 -2.32 -8.44 -19.94
CA GLN A 216 -2.73 -7.49 -18.91
C GLN A 216 -2.76 -8.12 -17.52
N ALA A 217 -3.37 -9.31 -17.37
CA ALA A 217 -3.46 -10.02 -16.10
C ALA A 217 -2.07 -10.32 -15.54
N LEU A 218 -1.16 -10.78 -16.39
CA LEU A 218 0.22 -11.09 -16.05
C LEU A 218 0.97 -9.87 -15.52
N VAL A 219 0.94 -8.76 -16.26
CA VAL A 219 1.66 -7.53 -15.87
C VAL A 219 1.08 -6.94 -14.60
N PHE A 220 -0.24 -6.99 -14.45
CA PHE A 220 -0.89 -6.57 -13.21
C PHE A 220 -0.49 -7.44 -12.02
N ALA A 221 -0.53 -8.76 -12.16
CA ALA A 221 -0.21 -9.70 -11.09
C ALA A 221 1.24 -9.51 -10.61
N GLU A 222 2.19 -9.42 -11.54
CA GLU A 222 3.58 -9.11 -11.20
C GLU A 222 3.71 -7.78 -10.44
N TYR A 223 3.06 -6.73 -10.94
CA TYR A 223 3.11 -5.42 -10.30
C TYR A 223 2.54 -5.43 -8.87
N GLN A 224 1.45 -6.18 -8.63
CA GLN A 224 0.87 -6.30 -7.30
C GLN A 224 1.76 -7.04 -6.33
N GLU A 225 2.42 -8.13 -6.75
CA GLU A 225 3.42 -8.82 -5.93
C GLU A 225 4.56 -7.88 -5.53
N GLN A 226 5.13 -7.17 -6.51
CA GLN A 226 6.22 -6.22 -6.26
C GLN A 226 5.79 -5.13 -5.28
N ARG A 227 4.58 -4.59 -5.44
CA ARG A 227 4.02 -3.58 -4.55
C ARG A 227 3.74 -4.12 -3.14
N ALA A 228 3.30 -5.37 -3.02
CA ALA A 228 3.08 -6.03 -1.74
C ALA A 228 4.41 -6.25 -1.00
N ALA A 229 5.42 -6.77 -1.71
CA ALA A 229 6.77 -6.96 -1.18
C ALA A 229 7.41 -5.63 -0.73
N GLU A 230 7.25 -4.56 -1.51
CA GLU A 230 7.75 -3.24 -1.13
C GLU A 230 7.06 -2.70 0.13
N LYS A 231 5.73 -2.83 0.23
CA LYS A 231 4.97 -2.44 1.42
C LYS A 231 5.43 -3.23 2.65
N GLU A 232 5.67 -4.52 2.51
CA GLU A 232 6.16 -5.36 3.59
C GLU A 232 7.58 -4.94 4.03
N ARG A 233 8.48 -4.71 3.07
CA ARG A 233 9.83 -4.19 3.35
C ARG A 233 9.79 -2.88 4.15
N LEU A 234 8.91 -1.95 3.75
CA LEU A 234 8.73 -0.68 4.46
C LEU A 234 8.16 -0.90 5.88
N ARG A 235 7.29 -1.88 6.09
CA ARG A 235 6.78 -2.25 7.41
C ARG A 235 7.89 -2.83 8.29
N GLN A 236 8.69 -3.74 7.75
CA GLN A 236 9.84 -4.34 8.44
C GLN A 236 10.89 -3.27 8.81
N GLU A 237 11.20 -2.35 7.90
CA GLU A 237 12.13 -1.23 8.17
C GLU A 237 11.60 -0.32 9.29
N LYS A 238 10.31 0.05 9.25
CA LYS A 238 9.68 0.84 10.32
C LYS A 238 9.70 0.09 11.65
N ALA A 239 9.47 -1.22 11.66
CA ALA A 239 9.52 -2.04 12.86
C ALA A 239 10.95 -2.11 13.43
N ALA A 240 11.96 -2.33 12.60
CA ALA A 240 13.37 -2.34 12.98
C ALA A 240 13.80 -0.99 13.58
N ARG A 241 13.45 0.14 12.95
CA ARG A 241 13.72 1.49 13.48
C ARG A 241 13.05 1.73 14.84
N ARG A 242 11.88 1.14 15.10
CA ARG A 242 11.19 1.23 16.40
C ARG A 242 11.91 0.39 17.46
N GLN A 243 12.37 -0.82 17.11
CA GLN A 243 13.15 -1.69 17.98
C GLN A 243 14.48 -1.05 18.37
N GLU A 244 15.24 -0.53 17.40
CA GLU A 244 16.51 0.16 17.64
C GLU A 244 16.34 1.34 18.62
N LYS A 245 15.30 2.17 18.42
CA LYS A 245 14.98 3.27 19.35
C LYS A 245 14.59 2.78 20.75
N ALA A 246 13.93 1.64 20.85
CA ALA A 246 13.57 1.03 22.14
C ALA A 246 14.81 0.49 22.86
N GLU A 247 15.69 -0.20 22.15
CA GLU A 247 16.97 -0.70 22.66
C GLU A 247 17.89 0.43 23.10
N GLU A 248 18.00 1.51 22.31
CA GLU A 248 18.79 2.68 22.69
C GLU A 248 18.24 3.33 23.98
N LYS A 249 16.91 3.43 24.12
CA LYS A 249 16.27 3.91 25.36
C LYS A 249 16.56 2.98 26.53
N LEU A 250 16.52 1.67 26.34
CA LEU A 250 16.86 0.69 27.38
C LEU A 250 18.34 0.80 27.78
N ARG A 251 19.26 0.90 26.82
CA ARG A 251 20.69 1.10 27.05
C ARG A 251 20.95 2.38 27.83
N LYS A 252 20.31 3.49 27.46
CA LYS A 252 20.38 4.78 28.20
C LYS A 252 19.83 4.62 29.63
N LYS A 253 18.73 3.90 29.84
CA LYS A 253 18.17 3.62 31.17
C LYS A 253 19.12 2.76 32.02
N LEU A 254 19.69 1.71 31.45
CA LEU A 254 20.67 0.84 32.11
C LEU A 254 21.93 1.63 32.50
N ALA A 255 22.50 2.42 31.57
CA ALA A 255 23.65 3.28 31.84
C ALA A 255 23.39 4.31 32.96
N LYS A 256 22.18 4.89 33.00
CA LYS A 256 21.77 5.79 34.10
C LYS A 256 21.67 5.04 35.43
N ARG A 257 21.12 3.82 35.44
CA ARG A 257 21.01 2.98 36.65
C ARG A 257 22.40 2.58 37.16
N THR A 258 23.29 2.12 36.29
CA THR A 258 24.65 1.72 36.67
C THR A 258 25.47 2.91 37.17
N LYS A 259 25.36 4.10 36.55
CA LYS A 259 26.00 5.33 37.05
C LYS A 259 25.48 5.71 38.45
N LYS A 260 24.17 5.60 38.70
CA LYS A 260 23.59 5.85 40.03
C LYS A 260 24.09 4.84 41.07
N GLN A 261 24.17 3.55 40.72
CA GLN A 261 24.70 2.52 41.61
C GLN A 261 26.18 2.76 41.95
N ARG A 262 27.03 3.06 40.95
CA ARG A 262 28.44 3.41 41.18
C ARG A 262 28.60 4.60 42.12
N LYS A 263 27.80 5.67 41.94
CA LYS A 263 27.82 6.84 42.83
C LYS A 263 27.39 6.49 44.27
N LYS A 264 26.42 5.59 44.45
CA LYS A 264 26.02 5.11 45.79
C LYS A 264 27.13 4.32 46.47
N ILE A 265 27.77 3.40 45.74
CA ILE A 265 28.89 2.59 46.25
C ILE A 265 30.06 3.50 46.65
N ALA A 266 30.44 4.46 45.79
CA ALA A 266 31.50 5.42 46.10
C ALA A 266 31.18 6.23 47.37
N LYS A 267 29.94 6.75 47.50
CA LYS A 267 29.52 7.49 48.71
C LYS A 267 29.56 6.62 49.97
N GLN A 268 29.21 5.33 49.87
CA GLN A 268 29.30 4.40 50.99
C GLN A 268 30.76 4.09 51.36
N GLN A 269 31.65 3.95 50.38
CA GLN A 269 33.08 3.77 50.61
C GLN A 269 33.71 5.02 51.25
N ASP A 270 33.38 6.22 50.76
CA ASP A 270 33.82 7.48 51.35
C ASP A 270 33.30 7.68 52.78
N ALA A 271 32.06 7.29 53.05
CA ALA A 271 31.50 7.35 54.40
C ALA A 271 32.21 6.36 55.35
N ARG A 272 32.52 5.14 54.87
CA ARG A 272 33.26 4.13 55.63
C ARG A 272 34.70 4.59 55.91
N SER A 273 35.40 5.15 54.93
CA SER A 273 36.77 5.63 55.12
C SER A 273 36.82 6.83 56.08
N LYS A 274 35.84 7.75 56.02
CA LYS A 274 35.71 8.84 57.00
C LYS A 274 35.40 8.33 58.41
N ALA A 275 34.52 7.34 58.54
CA ALA A 275 34.22 6.73 59.83
C ALA A 275 35.44 6.00 60.42
N GLN A 276 36.23 5.33 59.58
CA GLN A 276 37.49 4.71 60.00
C GLN A 276 38.50 5.75 60.48
N LYS A 277 38.71 6.83 59.73
CA LYS A 277 39.61 7.93 60.15
C LYS A 277 39.19 8.57 61.47
N LEU A 278 37.89 8.81 61.67
CA LEU A 278 37.38 9.35 62.93
C LEU A 278 37.49 8.36 64.09
N ALA A 279 37.44 7.04 63.82
CA ALA A 279 37.65 6.02 64.84
C ALA A 279 39.14 5.90 65.21
N GLU A 280 40.05 6.02 64.22
CA GLU A 280 41.50 6.09 64.44
C GLU A 280 41.88 7.36 65.23
N GLU A 281 41.35 8.52 64.86
CA GLU A 281 41.60 9.79 65.56
C GLU A 281 41.04 9.77 67.01
N LYS A 282 39.88 9.13 67.23
CA LYS A 282 39.35 8.90 68.58
C LYS A 282 40.17 7.89 69.38
N ALA A 283 40.73 6.86 68.74
CA ALA A 283 41.61 5.91 69.40
C ALA A 283 42.95 6.56 69.78
N GLU A 284 43.49 7.43 68.92
CA GLU A 284 44.68 8.23 69.21
C GLU A 284 44.41 9.28 70.30
N GLN A 285 43.24 9.92 70.33
CA GLN A 285 42.84 10.81 71.43
C GLN A 285 42.67 10.06 72.75
N ALA A 286 42.06 8.88 72.75
CA ALA A 286 41.93 8.06 73.95
C ALA A 286 43.30 7.61 74.50
N GLN A 287 44.26 7.32 73.61
CA GLN A 287 45.64 7.02 74.03
C GLN A 287 46.36 8.26 74.61
N ARG A 288 46.09 9.47 74.09
CA ARG A 288 46.64 10.71 74.66
C ARG A 288 46.00 11.11 75.99
N GLU A 289 44.71 10.85 76.19
CA GLU A 289 44.03 11.08 77.47
C GLU A 289 44.42 10.04 78.53
N GLU A 290 44.78 8.81 78.15
CA GLU A 290 45.39 7.84 79.07
C GLU A 290 46.79 8.30 79.53
N ASP A 291 47.58 8.93 78.65
CA ASP A 291 48.90 9.51 78.97
C ASP A 291 48.84 10.82 79.79
N GLU A 292 47.76 11.60 79.71
CA GLU A 292 47.55 12.81 80.53
C GLU A 292 46.85 12.54 81.88
N SER A 293 46.34 11.32 82.12
CA SER A 293 45.65 10.97 83.38
C SER A 293 46.59 10.68 84.56
N SER A 294 47.91 10.64 84.35
CA SER A 294 48.89 10.58 85.43
C SER A 294 49.40 11.97 85.84
N GLY A 295 48.53 12.76 86.46
CA GLY A 295 48.95 13.80 87.42
C GLY A 295 48.37 15.20 87.22
N GLN A 296 47.31 15.54 87.96
CA GLN A 296 47.41 16.44 89.12
C GLN A 296 46.04 16.75 89.75
N GLU A 297 46.09 16.83 91.07
CA GLU A 297 45.03 17.15 92.02
C GLU A 297 44.77 18.67 92.18
N ARG A 298 43.49 19.00 92.42
CA ARG A 298 42.91 20.00 93.36
C ARG A 298 42.60 21.46 92.97
N GLN A 299 41.28 21.73 93.10
CA GLN A 299 40.56 22.77 93.86
C GLN A 299 40.49 24.25 93.41
N GLY A 300 39.25 24.78 93.38
CA GLY A 300 38.96 26.21 93.53
C GLY A 300 37.56 26.64 93.05
N VAL A 301 36.63 26.91 93.99
CA VAL A 301 35.18 27.19 93.84
C VAL A 301 34.86 28.72 93.83
N LYS A 302 33.94 29.26 92.99
CA LYS A 302 32.59 29.90 93.25
C LYS A 302 32.39 31.06 92.24
N ALA A 303 31.24 31.59 91.80
CA ALA A 303 29.79 31.35 91.86
C ALA A 303 29.14 32.28 90.79
N GLY A 304 27.93 31.94 90.31
CA GLY A 304 27.14 32.82 89.43
C GLY A 304 25.85 32.18 88.89
N SER A 305 24.81 32.14 89.74
CA SER A 305 23.35 32.08 89.50
C SER A 305 22.85 32.80 88.22
N ASP A 306 21.76 32.49 87.51
CA ASP A 306 20.62 31.52 87.54
C ASP A 306 19.76 31.82 86.23
N PRO A 307 18.49 31.39 86.02
CA PRO A 307 18.12 30.27 85.14
C PRO A 307 16.98 30.55 84.10
N ARG A 308 16.51 29.46 83.43
CA ARG A 308 15.26 29.22 82.65
C ARG A 308 15.41 29.43 81.13
N HIS A 309 14.93 28.56 80.23
CA HIS A 309 13.75 27.71 80.25
C HIS A 309 13.90 26.42 79.39
N LEU A 310 13.25 25.35 79.87
CA LEU A 310 12.59 24.22 79.18
C LEU A 310 12.26 24.51 77.70
N GLY A 311 12.33 23.61 76.72
CA GLY A 311 12.10 22.18 76.69
C GLY A 311 11.31 21.87 75.40
N SER A 312 11.60 20.72 74.81
CA SER A 312 10.75 19.88 73.94
C SER A 312 10.39 20.30 72.49
N GLU A 313 10.41 19.26 71.65
CA GLU A 313 9.58 18.98 70.44
C GLU A 313 10.24 19.07 69.04
N GLU A 314 10.48 17.90 68.44
CA GLU A 314 10.33 17.67 66.98
C GLU A 314 8.83 17.82 66.57
N PRO A 315 8.43 17.58 65.31
CA PRO A 315 8.65 18.36 64.10
C PRO A 315 7.30 18.87 63.54
N ALA A 316 7.27 20.03 62.86
CA ALA A 316 6.05 20.52 62.21
C ALA A 316 6.18 20.49 60.68
N ASP A 317 5.50 19.49 60.12
CA ASP A 317 5.05 19.35 58.75
C ASP A 317 4.05 20.48 58.41
N LEU A 318 4.44 21.40 57.51
CA LEU A 318 3.57 22.35 56.81
C LEU A 318 4.29 22.71 55.50
N GLY A 319 3.74 22.58 54.30
CA GLY A 319 2.43 22.16 53.89
C GLY A 319 2.42 22.16 52.36
N ASN A 320 1.62 21.26 51.80
CA ASN A 320 1.24 21.26 50.40
C ASN A 320 0.73 22.64 49.97
N SER A 321 1.35 23.22 48.94
CA SER A 321 0.69 24.18 48.06
C SER A 321 0.64 23.59 46.66
N ARG A 322 -0.42 22.81 46.45
CA ARG A 322 -0.85 22.28 45.16
C ARG A 322 -1.71 23.35 44.49
N ALA A 323 -1.37 23.63 43.22
CA ALA A 323 -2.26 24.15 42.17
C ALA A 323 -2.82 25.58 42.29
N ALA A 324 -2.50 26.44 41.31
CA ALA A 324 -3.42 26.73 40.21
C ALA A 324 -2.83 27.73 39.19
N ARG A 325 -3.16 27.48 37.92
CA ARG A 325 -3.35 28.44 36.82
C ARG A 325 -2.12 29.23 36.31
N ASN A 326 -1.61 28.82 35.15
CA ASN A 326 -2.10 29.38 33.89
C ASN A 326 -1.71 28.54 32.67
N ARG A 327 -2.74 28.11 31.95
CA ARG A 327 -2.69 27.57 30.59
C ARG A 327 -2.29 28.69 29.64
N ARG A 328 -1.29 28.46 28.78
CA ARG A 328 -1.27 29.01 27.41
C ARG A 328 -0.72 27.97 26.43
N GLY A 329 -1.64 27.55 25.56
CA GLY A 329 -1.48 27.04 24.20
C GLY A 329 -0.23 26.26 23.84
N ARG A 330 -0.36 24.93 23.79
CA ARG A 330 0.46 24.11 22.89
C ARG A 330 -0.45 23.64 21.75
N HIS A 331 -0.18 24.12 20.54
CA HIS A 331 -0.74 23.58 19.31
C HIS A 331 -0.44 22.08 19.26
N VAL A 332 -1.50 21.27 19.29
CA VAL A 332 -1.48 19.87 18.86
C VAL A 332 -1.80 19.91 17.36
N ARG A 333 -0.82 19.58 16.52
CA ARG A 333 -1.09 19.13 15.16
C ARG A 333 -1.76 17.76 15.31
N GLY A 334 -2.99 17.65 14.81
CA GLY A 334 -3.66 16.37 14.64
C GLY A 334 -2.99 15.58 13.53
N GLU A 335 -2.51 14.41 13.89
CA GLU A 335 -2.27 13.26 13.01
C GLU A 335 -2.53 12.07 13.92
N ASP A 336 -3.76 11.55 13.88
CA ASP A 336 -4.16 10.20 14.28
C ASP A 336 -5.63 10.07 13.82
N ASP A 337 -5.82 9.72 12.54
CA ASP A 337 -7.06 9.10 12.08
C ASP A 337 -7.01 7.63 12.55
N ASP A 338 -7.82 7.33 13.56
CA ASP A 338 -8.16 5.97 13.98
C ASP A 338 -8.96 5.29 12.87
N ASP A 339 -8.31 4.43 12.10
CA ASP A 339 -9.01 3.42 11.30
C ASP A 339 -9.62 2.39 12.25
N GLY A 340 -10.95 2.44 12.33
CA GLY A 340 -11.77 1.46 13.05
C GLY A 340 -11.49 0.04 12.57
N PHE A 341 -11.05 -0.78 13.52
CA PHE A 341 -10.94 -2.23 13.41
C PHE A 341 -12.34 -2.83 13.23
N ILE A 342 -12.75 -3.15 12.01
CA ILE A 342 -13.92 -4.00 11.76
C ILE A 342 -13.47 -5.45 11.94
N SER A 343 -13.76 -5.99 13.12
CA SER A 343 -13.71 -7.42 13.42
C SER A 343 -14.71 -8.16 12.52
N THR A 344 -14.22 -8.98 11.59
CA THR A 344 -15.04 -9.92 10.83
C THR A 344 -15.21 -11.20 11.65
N ASP A 345 -16.15 -11.18 12.59
CA ASP A 345 -16.81 -12.42 13.02
C ASP A 345 -18.04 -12.67 12.13
N PRO A 346 -18.26 -13.91 11.65
CA PRO A 346 -19.40 -14.21 10.79
C PRO A 346 -20.70 -14.25 11.62
N VAL A 347 -21.58 -13.30 11.37
CA VAL A 347 -22.96 -13.31 11.86
C VAL A 347 -23.70 -14.47 11.21
N SER A 348 -24.10 -15.44 12.02
CA SER A 348 -24.97 -16.54 11.64
C SER A 348 -26.38 -16.01 11.35
N LEU A 349 -26.92 -16.27 10.16
CA LEU A 349 -28.31 -16.01 9.83
C LEU A 349 -29.23 -17.11 10.40
N PRO A 350 -30.40 -16.77 10.95
CA PRO A 350 -31.37 -17.76 11.42
C PRO A 350 -32.06 -18.46 10.23
N ARG A 351 -32.38 -19.74 10.45
CA ARG A 351 -33.02 -20.67 9.51
C ARG A 351 -34.40 -20.26 9.05
#